data_AF-A0AAN9AU92-F1
#
_entry.id   AF-A0AAN9AU92-F1
#
_cell.length_a   1.000
_cell.length_b   1.000
_cell.length_c   1.000
_cell.angle_alpha   90.00
_cell.angle_beta   90.00
_cell.angle_gamma   90.00
#
_symmetry.space_group_name_H-M   'P 1'
#
loop_
_entity.id
_entity.type
_entity.pdbx_description
1 polymer ?
#
loop_
_entity_poly.entity_id
_entity_poly.type
_entity_poly.pdbx_seq_one_letter_code
_entity_poly.pdbx_strand_id
1 'polypeptide(L)'
;MARLCSAGTGRNTVALLASILFVNGAMLFAVNKYFTSTSQLMCTCPEQYSGEPPNDTIKKSEKQKEETGRQKLQGEQAEEKVTQNSEQQLLQQPLEGQQQLFEKQRQTLEQEHQIKLQDELQIQKVKLERECQATVQQALAEQKKTEQQRMERPLQARLNHQIWEQIRLLQKWWGLRVKENSLVENATLLESLQRSLFLSQYWTYFESGQPPLDVTPPSDVTEWWKAAAMIDWLMEAPAKIKCQHRQPMGNWMVCMDPPYTVKPPCLVYSFGIAFDFSFDDAMGAIGCEVHSFDPSMKTEDHKRNDNVTFHKLGLSGVTSSNFTARRDSYVKGKQIWTVKTLDVIMKDLGHEGRTLDVLKIDVEGHEWAVVDDLLKKNILTSQIRQFMLEWHLFPDWPSKDGYSGLYDIYRRLKEAGFTEYSKHAHPRNLNPDKFNLQADDRFVNTKFTPR
;
A
#
# COMPACT_ATOMS: atom_id res chain seq x y z
N MET A 1 8.23 17.01 71.59
CA MET A 1 9.63 17.27 71.15
C MET A 1 10.19 15.93 70.67
N ALA A 2 10.92 15.78 69.56
CA ALA A 2 11.31 16.69 68.47
C ALA A 2 11.26 15.90 67.12
N ARG A 3 11.08 16.53 65.93
CA ARG A 3 12.10 16.81 64.87
C ARG A 3 13.18 15.71 64.67
N LEU A 4 13.65 15.30 63.48
CA LEU A 4 13.38 15.49 62.02
C LEU A 4 14.22 14.37 61.27
N CYS A 5 14.33 14.15 59.94
CA CYS A 5 13.88 14.83 58.71
C CYS A 5 13.81 13.87 57.47
N SER A 6 12.98 14.25 56.48
CA SER A 6 13.16 14.20 54.99
C SER A 6 13.83 13.05 54.18
N ALA A 7 13.18 12.76 53.03
CA ALA A 7 13.72 12.42 51.69
C ALA A 7 14.25 11.00 51.37
N GLY A 8 13.89 10.49 50.18
CA GLY A 8 14.45 9.24 49.62
C GLY A 8 13.75 8.67 48.37
N THR A 9 12.45 8.89 48.19
CA THR A 9 11.64 8.31 47.09
C THR A 9 11.84 9.07 45.77
N GLY A 10 12.87 8.69 44.99
CA GLY A 10 13.06 9.22 43.64
C GLY A 10 14.14 8.52 42.80
N ARG A 11 15.14 7.87 43.41
CA ARG A 11 16.21 7.19 42.66
C ARG A 11 15.85 5.75 42.22
N ASN A 12 14.99 5.07 42.96
CA ASN A 12 14.74 3.64 42.74
C ASN A 12 13.84 3.35 41.53
N THR A 13 12.93 4.25 41.17
CA THR A 13 12.11 4.14 39.94
C THR A 13 12.95 4.31 38.69
N VAL A 14 13.88 5.28 38.67
CA VAL A 14 14.83 5.48 37.57
C VAL A 14 15.76 4.27 37.42
N ALA A 15 16.26 3.72 38.53
CA ALA A 15 17.07 2.50 38.51
C ALA A 15 16.29 1.27 37.99
N LEU A 16 15.00 1.14 38.33
CA LEU A 16 14.15 0.05 37.85
C LEU A 16 13.89 0.17 36.33
N LEU A 17 13.56 1.38 35.85
CA LEU A 17 13.39 1.66 34.42
C LEU A 17 14.68 1.40 33.63
N ALA A 18 15.81 1.90 34.12
CA ALA A 18 17.13 1.65 33.51
C ALA A 18 17.45 0.15 33.45
N SER A 19 17.14 -0.62 34.50
CA SER A 19 17.37 -2.08 34.53
C SER A 19 16.51 -2.83 33.50
N ILE A 20 15.23 -2.46 33.36
CA ILE A 20 14.32 -3.05 32.37
C ILE A 20 14.77 -2.71 30.94
N LEU A 21 15.23 -1.48 30.70
CA LEU A 21 15.80 -1.07 29.41
C LEU A 21 17.09 -1.84 29.09
N PHE A 22 17.98 -2.03 30.07
CA PHE A 22 19.26 -2.73 29.87
C PHE A 22 19.08 -4.21 29.50
N VAL A 23 18.16 -4.92 30.16
CA VAL A 23 17.88 -6.34 29.89
C VAL A 23 17.27 -6.53 28.50
N ASN A 24 16.33 -5.66 28.09
CA ASN A 24 15.76 -5.70 26.75
C ASN A 24 16.78 -5.32 25.66
N GLY A 25 17.59 -4.28 25.89
CA GLY A 25 18.67 -3.88 24.98
C GLY A 25 19.70 -4.99 24.77
N ALA A 26 20.08 -5.71 25.82
CA ALA A 26 20.97 -6.87 25.74
C ALA A 26 20.35 -8.03 24.94
N MET A 27 19.04 -8.29 25.05
CA MET A 27 18.35 -9.26 24.19
C MET A 27 18.36 -8.85 22.72
N LEU A 28 18.04 -7.59 22.38
CA LEU A 28 18.11 -7.13 20.99
C LEU A 28 19.54 -7.23 20.43
N PHE A 29 20.57 -6.91 21.22
CA PHE A 29 21.95 -7.09 20.78
C PHE A 29 22.32 -8.56 20.50
N ALA A 30 21.80 -9.49 21.30
CA ALA A 30 21.99 -10.93 21.07
C ALA A 30 21.26 -11.41 19.80
N VAL A 31 20.05 -10.91 19.54
CA VAL A 31 19.29 -11.21 18.31
C VAL A 31 20.00 -10.64 17.08
N ASN A 32 20.46 -9.39 17.12
CA ASN A 32 21.17 -8.75 16.01
C ASN A 32 22.48 -9.50 15.69
N LYS A 33 23.22 -9.92 16.72
CA LYS A 33 24.44 -10.73 16.55
C LYS A 33 24.16 -12.12 15.96
N TYR A 34 22.99 -12.71 16.21
CA TYR A 34 22.53 -13.93 15.54
C TYR A 34 22.21 -13.69 14.05
N PHE A 35 21.50 -12.61 13.71
CA PHE A 35 21.22 -12.23 12.32
C PHE A 35 22.50 -12.03 11.49
N THR A 36 23.55 -11.47 12.10
CA THR A 36 24.84 -11.31 11.40
C THR A 36 25.63 -12.61 11.18
N SER A 37 25.33 -13.72 11.88
CA SER A 37 26.07 -14.99 11.70
C SER A 37 25.35 -16.05 10.88
N THR A 38 24.02 -15.98 10.74
CA THR A 38 23.25 -16.91 9.88
C THR A 38 23.41 -16.61 8.38
N SER A 39 23.99 -15.46 8.02
CA SER A 39 24.23 -15.02 6.64
C SER A 39 25.34 -15.79 5.90
N GLN A 40 26.05 -16.72 6.56
CA GLN A 40 27.27 -17.35 6.04
C GLN A 40 27.14 -18.81 5.56
N LEU A 41 25.95 -19.43 5.60
CA LEU A 41 25.70 -20.70 4.91
C LEU A 41 25.03 -20.47 3.55
N MET A 42 25.84 -20.15 2.54
CA MET A 42 25.41 -20.14 1.14
C MET A 42 25.50 -21.54 0.53
N CYS A 43 24.44 -21.98 -0.15
CA CYS A 43 24.59 -22.88 -1.29
C CYS A 43 24.99 -22.02 -2.50
N THR A 44 26.26 -22.03 -2.88
CA THR A 44 26.79 -21.17 -3.94
C THR A 44 26.45 -21.70 -5.33
N CYS A 45 25.86 -20.84 -6.16
CA CYS A 45 26.01 -20.95 -7.62
C CYS A 45 27.33 -20.28 -8.03
N PRO A 46 28.06 -20.74 -9.07
CA PRO A 46 29.33 -20.13 -9.45
C PRO A 46 29.16 -18.71 -10.00
N GLU A 47 29.66 -17.70 -9.29
CA GLU A 47 29.75 -16.33 -9.78
C GLU A 47 30.90 -16.18 -10.79
N GLN A 48 30.57 -16.10 -12.08
CA GLN A 48 31.39 -15.39 -13.06
C GLN A 48 30.50 -14.59 -14.03
N TYR A 49 31.00 -13.41 -14.43
CA TYR A 49 30.34 -12.35 -15.21
C TYR A 49 29.37 -11.43 -14.44
N SER A 50 29.96 -10.46 -13.75
CA SER A 50 29.35 -9.15 -13.52
C SER A 50 29.27 -8.39 -14.86
N GLY A 51 28.05 -8.02 -15.26
CA GLY A 51 27.77 -7.22 -16.46
C GLY A 51 26.33 -6.72 -16.44
N GLU A 52 26.11 -5.50 -16.93
CA GLU A 52 24.78 -4.85 -16.93
C GLU A 52 23.80 -5.57 -17.87
N PRO A 53 22.48 -5.60 -17.56
CA PRO A 53 21.49 -6.24 -18.43
C PRO A 53 21.28 -5.43 -19.73
N PRO A 54 21.57 -5.98 -20.92
CA PRO A 54 21.47 -5.23 -22.18
C PRO A 54 20.02 -5.13 -22.66
N ASN A 55 19.33 -4.09 -22.15
CA ASN A 55 17.89 -3.85 -22.32
C ASN A 55 17.43 -3.63 -23.79
N ASP A 56 18.37 -3.39 -24.71
CA ASP A 56 18.10 -3.28 -26.16
C ASP A 56 17.98 -4.64 -26.89
N THR A 57 18.35 -5.75 -26.26
CA THR A 57 18.46 -7.05 -26.95
C THR A 57 17.10 -7.64 -27.31
N ILE A 58 16.10 -7.48 -26.44
CA ILE A 58 14.75 -8.05 -26.64
C ILE A 58 14.04 -7.39 -27.82
N LYS A 59 14.09 -6.05 -27.93
CA LYS A 59 13.49 -5.30 -29.05
C LYS A 59 14.13 -5.57 -30.42
N LYS A 60 15.40 -6.02 -30.44
CA LYS A 60 16.05 -6.51 -31.66
C LYS A 60 15.58 -7.92 -32.03
N SER A 61 15.40 -8.80 -31.04
CA SER A 61 14.96 -10.19 -31.26
C SER A 61 13.57 -10.33 -31.89
N GLU A 62 12.64 -9.42 -31.60
CA GLU A 62 11.29 -9.45 -32.19
C GLU A 62 11.29 -8.96 -33.64
N LYS A 63 12.00 -7.87 -33.94
CA LYS A 63 12.21 -7.41 -35.33
C LYS A 63 12.94 -8.44 -36.20
N GLN A 64 14.00 -9.07 -35.66
CA GLN A 64 14.71 -10.12 -36.38
C GLN A 64 13.85 -11.35 -36.65
N LYS A 65 12.84 -11.66 -35.83
CA LYS A 65 11.88 -12.75 -36.13
C LYS A 65 10.99 -12.43 -37.33
N GLU A 66 10.54 -11.18 -37.48
CA GLU A 66 9.78 -10.76 -38.67
C GLU A 66 10.64 -10.79 -39.95
N GLU A 67 11.90 -10.35 -39.88
CA GLU A 67 12.82 -10.39 -41.04
C GLU A 67 13.25 -11.83 -41.39
N THR A 68 13.54 -12.68 -40.40
CA THR A 68 13.88 -14.11 -40.63
C THR A 68 12.70 -14.88 -41.22
N GLY A 69 11.47 -14.59 -40.77
CA GLY A 69 10.25 -15.15 -41.36
C GLY A 69 10.07 -14.77 -42.84
N ARG A 70 10.56 -13.59 -43.24
CA ARG A 70 10.51 -13.10 -44.62
C ARG A 70 11.61 -13.67 -45.50
N GLN A 71 12.78 -13.98 -44.93
CA GLN A 71 13.90 -14.59 -45.66
C GLN A 71 13.74 -16.10 -45.89
N LYS A 72 13.03 -16.85 -45.03
CA LYS A 72 12.75 -18.29 -45.28
C LYS A 72 12.05 -18.53 -46.62
N LEU A 73 11.08 -17.69 -46.98
CA LEU A 73 10.38 -17.72 -48.28
C LEU A 73 11.26 -17.34 -49.49
N GLN A 74 12.54 -16.98 -49.28
CA GLN A 74 13.51 -16.75 -50.35
C GLN A 74 14.67 -17.77 -50.33
N GLY A 75 14.97 -18.39 -49.19
CA GLY A 75 15.94 -19.48 -49.08
C GLY A 75 15.50 -20.77 -49.78
N GLU A 76 14.23 -21.16 -49.61
CA GLU A 76 13.67 -22.38 -50.21
C GLU A 76 13.62 -22.35 -51.76
N GLN A 77 13.79 -21.17 -52.38
CA GLN A 77 13.95 -21.03 -53.86
C GLN A 77 15.42 -20.86 -54.31
N ALA A 78 16.37 -20.86 -53.39
CA ALA A 78 17.81 -20.75 -53.66
C ALA A 78 18.52 -22.12 -53.61
N GLU A 79 18.18 -22.98 -52.66
CA GLU A 79 18.83 -24.30 -52.51
C GLU A 79 18.58 -25.22 -53.73
N GLU A 80 17.41 -25.12 -54.37
CA GLU A 80 17.08 -25.85 -55.62
C GLU A 80 17.82 -25.31 -56.86
N LYS A 81 18.46 -24.12 -56.77
CA LYS A 81 19.22 -23.49 -57.88
C LYS A 81 20.73 -23.54 -57.73
N VAL A 82 21.26 -23.69 -56.52
CA VAL A 82 22.72 -23.84 -56.29
C VAL A 82 23.19 -25.27 -56.56
N THR A 83 22.33 -26.26 -56.31
CA THR A 83 22.60 -27.69 -56.57
C THR A 83 22.79 -27.98 -58.07
N GLN A 84 21.86 -27.59 -58.94
CA GLN A 84 21.94 -27.90 -60.38
C GLN A 84 23.13 -27.25 -61.12
N ASN A 85 23.67 -26.14 -60.60
CA ASN A 85 24.72 -25.37 -61.28
C ASN A 85 26.15 -25.71 -60.80
N SER A 86 26.29 -26.48 -59.71
CA SER A 86 27.59 -26.87 -59.15
C SER A 86 28.07 -28.24 -59.66
N GLU A 87 27.17 -29.21 -59.84
CA GLU A 87 27.50 -30.54 -60.38
C GLU A 87 28.13 -30.47 -61.79
N GLN A 88 27.65 -29.56 -62.65
CA GLN A 88 28.18 -29.41 -64.01
C GLN A 88 29.59 -28.81 -64.07
N GLN A 89 30.06 -28.10 -63.03
CA GLN A 89 31.42 -27.54 -62.98
C GLN A 89 32.45 -28.49 -62.36
N LEU A 90 32.05 -29.43 -61.50
CA LEU A 90 32.98 -30.43 -60.94
C LEU A 90 33.62 -31.31 -62.03
N LEU A 91 32.83 -31.70 -63.03
CA LEU A 91 33.23 -32.63 -64.10
C LEU A 91 34.35 -32.13 -65.05
N GLN A 92 34.83 -30.89 -64.89
CA GLN A 92 35.88 -30.30 -65.75
C GLN A 92 37.17 -29.93 -65.00
N GLN A 93 37.26 -30.16 -63.69
CA GLN A 93 38.47 -29.87 -62.90
C GLN A 93 39.37 -31.10 -62.70
N PRO A 94 40.70 -30.94 -62.58
CA PRO A 94 41.60 -32.03 -62.19
C PRO A 94 41.21 -32.65 -60.84
N LEU A 95 41.49 -33.94 -60.65
CA LEU A 95 41.05 -34.71 -59.49
C LEU A 95 41.48 -34.09 -58.15
N GLU A 96 42.69 -33.52 -58.09
CA GLU A 96 43.22 -32.81 -56.92
C GLU A 96 42.44 -31.53 -56.60
N GLY A 97 41.96 -30.80 -57.61
CA GLY A 97 41.13 -29.61 -57.43
C GLY A 97 39.75 -29.94 -56.89
N GLN A 98 39.14 -31.03 -57.37
CA GLN A 98 37.89 -31.56 -56.83
C GLN A 98 38.08 -31.98 -55.36
N GLN A 99 39.17 -32.68 -55.03
CA GLN A 99 39.49 -33.08 -53.66
C GLN A 99 39.67 -31.86 -52.73
N GLN A 100 40.39 -30.82 -53.16
CA GLN A 100 40.53 -29.58 -52.37
C GLN A 100 39.19 -28.86 -52.15
N LEU A 101 38.29 -28.89 -53.14
CA LEU A 101 36.95 -28.31 -53.01
C LEU A 101 36.09 -29.09 -52.01
N PHE A 102 36.08 -30.43 -52.09
CA PHE A 102 35.37 -31.29 -51.13
C PHE A 102 35.92 -31.16 -49.70
N GLU A 103 37.25 -31.11 -49.54
CA GLU A 103 37.90 -30.93 -48.23
C GLU A 103 37.49 -29.59 -47.60
N LYS A 104 37.46 -28.52 -48.40
CA LYS A 104 37.02 -27.18 -47.97
C LYS A 104 35.52 -27.13 -47.63
N GLN A 105 34.67 -27.81 -48.40
CA GLN A 105 33.25 -27.95 -48.08
C GLN A 105 33.04 -28.73 -46.77
N ARG A 106 33.79 -29.83 -46.56
CA ARG A 106 33.71 -30.61 -45.31
C ARG A 106 34.13 -29.77 -44.10
N GLN A 107 35.24 -29.03 -44.19
CA GLN A 107 35.69 -28.11 -43.14
C GLN A 107 34.67 -27.01 -42.83
N THR A 108 33.95 -26.51 -43.85
CA THR A 108 32.90 -25.49 -43.66
C THR A 108 31.69 -26.09 -42.92
N LEU A 109 31.23 -27.28 -43.32
CA LEU A 109 30.15 -28.01 -42.65
C LEU A 109 30.51 -28.42 -41.22
N GLU A 110 31.76 -28.83 -40.98
CA GLU A 110 32.31 -29.10 -39.64
C GLU A 110 32.27 -27.84 -38.75
N GLN A 111 32.65 -26.67 -39.28
CA GLN A 111 32.57 -25.40 -38.54
C GLN A 111 31.13 -24.99 -38.25
N GLU A 112 30.21 -25.06 -39.22
CA GLU A 112 28.79 -24.77 -38.99
C GLU A 112 28.16 -25.69 -37.95
N HIS A 113 28.53 -26.98 -37.95
CA HIS A 113 28.05 -27.94 -36.96
C HIS A 113 28.59 -27.62 -35.56
N GLN A 114 29.85 -27.19 -35.43
CA GLN A 114 30.41 -26.77 -34.14
C GLN A 114 29.73 -25.50 -33.60
N ILE A 115 29.43 -24.52 -34.46
CA ILE A 115 28.70 -23.29 -34.07
C ILE A 115 27.29 -23.65 -33.57
N LYS A 116 26.53 -24.47 -34.33
CA LYS A 116 25.19 -24.94 -33.93
C LYS A 116 25.24 -25.67 -32.57
N LEU A 117 26.26 -26.50 -32.33
CA LEU A 117 26.43 -27.21 -31.06
C LEU A 117 26.73 -26.25 -29.88
N GLN A 118 27.50 -25.18 -30.11
CA GLN A 118 27.78 -24.16 -29.10
C GLN A 118 26.54 -23.30 -28.78
N ASP A 119 25.76 -22.93 -29.78
CA ASP A 119 24.50 -22.20 -29.60
C ASP A 119 23.48 -23.05 -28.81
N GLU A 120 23.30 -24.33 -29.16
CA GLU A 120 22.43 -25.25 -28.42
C GLU A 120 22.89 -25.42 -26.96
N LEU A 121 24.20 -25.59 -26.73
CA LEU A 121 24.77 -25.70 -25.38
C LEU A 121 24.53 -24.42 -24.56
N GLN A 122 24.66 -23.24 -25.16
CA GLN A 122 24.42 -21.97 -24.49
C GLN A 122 22.93 -21.75 -24.19
N ILE A 123 22.04 -22.14 -25.10
CA ILE A 123 20.58 -22.13 -24.88
C ILE A 123 20.22 -23.06 -23.71
N GLN A 124 20.80 -24.25 -23.65
CA GLN A 124 20.61 -25.18 -22.52
C GLN A 124 21.14 -24.61 -21.20
N LYS A 125 22.32 -23.96 -21.21
CA LYS A 125 22.90 -23.31 -20.02
C LYS A 125 22.00 -22.18 -19.48
N VAL A 126 21.54 -21.27 -20.35
CA VAL A 126 20.63 -20.18 -19.96
C VAL A 126 19.27 -20.71 -19.48
N LYS A 127 18.78 -21.83 -20.04
CA LYS A 127 17.57 -22.50 -19.56
C LYS A 127 17.77 -23.07 -18.15
N LEU A 128 18.87 -23.77 -17.91
CA LEU A 128 19.20 -24.38 -16.61
C LEU A 128 19.43 -23.31 -15.53
N GLU A 129 20.08 -22.20 -15.87
CA GLU A 129 20.27 -21.04 -14.97
C GLU A 129 18.93 -20.42 -14.55
N ARG A 130 17.99 -20.27 -15.49
CA ARG A 130 16.63 -19.77 -15.18
C ARG A 130 15.84 -20.76 -14.33
N GLU A 131 15.94 -22.06 -14.59
CA GLU A 131 15.28 -23.11 -13.80
C GLU A 131 15.86 -23.18 -12.37
N CYS A 132 17.17 -23.01 -12.23
CA CYS A 132 17.84 -22.87 -10.94
C CYS A 132 17.38 -21.60 -10.19
N GLN A 133 17.41 -20.43 -10.84
CA GLN A 133 16.94 -19.17 -10.24
C GLN A 133 15.47 -19.24 -9.82
N ALA A 134 14.59 -19.81 -10.64
CA ALA A 134 13.18 -20.01 -10.28
C ALA A 134 13.02 -20.91 -9.05
N THR A 135 13.78 -22.00 -8.99
CA THR A 135 13.78 -22.93 -7.83
C THR A 135 14.26 -22.24 -6.55
N VAL A 136 15.34 -21.44 -6.64
CA VAL A 136 15.86 -20.67 -5.50
C VAL A 136 14.87 -19.60 -5.04
N GLN A 137 14.21 -18.89 -5.97
CA GLN A 137 13.18 -17.90 -5.62
C GLN A 137 11.93 -18.55 -5.00
N GLN A 138 11.51 -19.74 -5.47
CA GLN A 138 10.44 -20.49 -4.83
C GLN A 138 10.84 -20.94 -3.41
N ALA A 139 12.04 -21.48 -3.22
CA ALA A 139 12.54 -21.87 -1.90
C ALA A 139 12.62 -20.67 -0.94
N LEU A 140 13.08 -19.51 -1.40
CA LEU A 140 13.09 -18.26 -0.63
C LEU A 140 11.68 -17.75 -0.30
N ALA A 141 10.71 -17.90 -1.21
CA ALA A 141 9.31 -17.56 -0.97
C ALA A 141 8.65 -18.50 0.05
N GLU A 142 8.94 -19.80 -0.02
CA GLU A 142 8.46 -20.80 0.94
C GLU A 142 9.14 -20.64 2.32
N GLN A 143 10.43 -20.30 2.37
CA GLN A 143 11.11 -19.90 3.60
C GLN A 143 10.46 -18.66 4.21
N LYS A 144 10.31 -17.57 3.45
CA LYS A 144 9.64 -16.34 3.93
C LYS A 144 8.23 -16.61 4.43
N LYS A 145 7.44 -17.42 3.72
CA LYS A 145 6.08 -17.83 4.12
C LYS A 145 6.09 -18.65 5.41
N THR A 146 7.08 -19.54 5.58
CA THR A 146 7.27 -20.34 6.80
C THR A 146 7.71 -19.46 7.98
N GLU A 147 8.61 -18.51 7.77
CA GLU A 147 9.08 -17.56 8.78
C GLU A 147 7.97 -16.58 9.19
N GLN A 148 7.20 -16.07 8.23
CA GLN A 148 6.02 -15.23 8.47
C GLN A 148 4.98 -15.98 9.31
N GLN A 149 4.61 -17.21 8.93
CA GLN A 149 3.70 -18.04 9.73
C GLN A 149 4.27 -18.40 11.12
N ARG A 150 5.60 -18.50 11.24
CA ARG A 150 6.34 -18.73 12.50
C ARG A 150 6.43 -17.47 13.38
N MET A 151 6.23 -16.26 12.84
CA MET A 151 6.15 -15.01 13.62
C MET A 151 4.71 -14.63 13.96
N GLU A 152 3.79 -14.67 13.01
CA GLU A 152 2.41 -14.15 13.16
C GLU A 152 1.59 -14.84 14.25
N ARG A 153 1.78 -16.15 14.47
CA ARG A 153 1.01 -16.90 15.49
C ARG A 153 1.63 -16.88 16.90
N PRO A 154 2.96 -17.00 17.09
CA PRO A 154 3.53 -17.03 18.43
C PRO A 154 3.78 -15.66 19.05
N LEU A 155 4.03 -14.59 18.29
CA LEU A 155 4.51 -13.33 18.88
C LEU A 155 3.44 -12.67 19.77
N GLN A 156 2.24 -12.42 19.22
CA GLN A 156 1.15 -11.81 19.97
C GLN A 156 0.70 -12.69 21.15
N ALA A 157 0.68 -14.02 20.97
CA ALA A 157 0.31 -14.96 22.02
C ALA A 157 1.34 -15.02 23.15
N ARG A 158 2.65 -15.04 22.85
CA ARG A 158 3.73 -15.05 23.85
C ARG A 158 3.88 -13.70 24.53
N LEU A 159 3.76 -12.59 23.80
CA LEU A 159 3.78 -11.25 24.36
C LEU A 159 2.60 -11.06 25.33
N ASN A 160 1.39 -11.44 24.93
CA ASN A 160 0.22 -11.44 25.82
C ASN A 160 0.45 -12.35 27.04
N HIS A 161 0.97 -13.56 26.88
CA HIS A 161 1.24 -14.47 28.00
C HIS A 161 2.32 -13.93 28.96
N GLN A 162 3.38 -13.30 28.45
CA GLN A 162 4.42 -12.69 29.28
C GLN A 162 3.90 -11.44 30.01
N ILE A 163 3.10 -10.60 29.34
CA ILE A 163 2.41 -9.47 29.98
C ILE A 163 1.46 -9.96 31.07
N TRP A 164 0.64 -10.99 30.79
CA TRP A 164 -0.28 -11.56 31.78
C TRP A 164 0.44 -12.19 32.97
N GLU A 165 1.54 -12.92 32.78
CA GLU A 165 2.31 -13.46 33.92
C GLU A 165 3.02 -12.35 34.71
N GLN A 166 3.53 -11.28 34.08
CA GLN A 166 4.08 -10.12 34.81
C GLN A 166 3.00 -9.41 35.63
N ILE A 167 1.80 -9.19 35.07
CA ILE A 167 0.64 -8.64 35.79
C ILE A 167 0.24 -9.57 36.96
N ARG A 168 0.21 -10.88 36.74
CA ARG A 168 -0.13 -11.90 37.76
C ARG A 168 0.89 -11.96 38.89
N LEU A 169 2.18 -11.81 38.58
CA LEU A 169 3.26 -11.72 39.56
C LEU A 169 3.18 -10.43 40.37
N LEU A 170 2.91 -9.28 39.73
CA LEU A 170 2.69 -8.00 40.40
C LEU A 170 1.48 -8.05 41.36
N GLN A 171 0.34 -8.59 40.90
CA GLN A 171 -0.84 -8.84 41.74
C GLN A 171 -0.51 -9.71 42.96
N LYS A 172 0.31 -10.76 42.77
CA LYS A 172 0.73 -11.69 43.83
C LYS A 172 1.74 -11.08 44.81
N TRP A 173 2.61 -10.16 44.36
CA TRP A 173 3.57 -9.44 45.20
C TRP A 173 2.93 -8.31 46.02
N TRP A 174 1.93 -7.62 45.48
CA TRP A 174 1.28 -6.48 46.15
C TRP A 174 0.07 -6.85 47.02
N GLY A 175 -0.50 -8.05 46.87
CA GLY A 175 -1.63 -8.52 47.68
C GLY A 175 -2.96 -7.76 47.46
N LEU A 176 -3.03 -6.92 46.43
CA LEU A 176 -4.16 -6.03 46.18
C LEU A 176 -5.33 -6.74 45.48
N ARG A 177 -6.47 -6.86 46.19
CA ARG A 177 -7.78 -7.00 45.55
C ARG A 177 -8.28 -5.62 45.11
N VAL A 178 -7.87 -5.20 43.91
CA VAL A 178 -8.41 -4.00 43.25
C VAL A 178 -9.87 -4.27 42.87
N LYS A 179 -10.78 -3.36 43.24
CA LYS A 179 -12.18 -3.41 42.82
C LYS A 179 -12.34 -2.89 41.38
N GLU A 180 -13.38 -3.39 40.72
CA GLU A 180 -13.71 -3.25 39.31
C GLU A 180 -14.09 -1.80 38.90
N ASN A 181 -13.11 -0.90 38.85
CA ASN A 181 -13.33 0.50 38.46
C ASN A 181 -12.12 1.23 37.81
N SER A 182 -11.00 0.55 37.55
CA SER A 182 -9.77 1.15 36.96
C SER A 182 -9.48 0.73 35.50
N LEU A 183 -10.51 0.33 34.75
CA LEU A 183 -10.35 -0.20 33.38
C LEU A 183 -9.90 0.85 32.35
N VAL A 184 -10.17 2.14 32.58
CA VAL A 184 -9.91 3.22 31.61
C VAL A 184 -8.41 3.55 31.50
N GLU A 185 -7.71 3.70 32.63
CA GLU A 185 -6.27 4.07 32.65
C GLU A 185 -5.37 2.95 32.10
N ASN A 186 -5.79 1.69 32.28
CA ASN A 186 -5.06 0.55 31.72
C ASN A 186 -5.17 0.48 30.18
N ALA A 187 -6.28 0.94 29.61
CA ALA A 187 -6.47 0.97 28.16
C ALA A 187 -5.63 2.07 27.49
N THR A 188 -5.55 3.27 28.08
CA THR A 188 -4.74 4.38 27.54
C THR A 188 -3.24 4.09 27.64
N LEU A 189 -2.78 3.48 28.73
CA LEU A 189 -1.38 3.03 28.85
C LEU A 189 -1.03 1.96 27.81
N LEU A 190 -1.92 1.00 27.56
CA LEU A 190 -1.71 -0.05 26.56
C LEU A 190 -1.63 0.53 25.14
N GLU A 191 -2.51 1.48 24.78
CA GLU A 191 -2.39 2.19 23.49
C GLU A 191 -1.06 2.95 23.37
N SER A 192 -0.60 3.64 24.43
CA SER A 192 0.67 4.40 24.37
C SER A 192 1.89 3.50 24.19
N LEU A 193 1.92 2.34 24.87
CA LEU A 193 2.96 1.34 24.70
C LEU A 193 2.94 0.71 23.30
N GLN A 194 1.76 0.44 22.73
CA GLN A 194 1.63 -0.07 21.36
C GLN A 194 2.10 0.95 20.32
N ARG A 195 1.73 2.24 20.46
CA ARG A 195 2.19 3.33 19.60
C ARG A 195 3.72 3.49 19.65
N SER A 196 4.30 3.40 20.84
CA SER A 196 5.75 3.57 21.05
C SER A 196 6.56 2.39 20.52
N LEU A 197 6.04 1.16 20.67
CA LEU A 197 6.61 -0.03 20.03
C LEU A 197 6.50 0.05 18.51
N PHE A 198 5.35 0.51 17.98
CA PHE A 198 5.19 0.72 16.55
C PHE A 198 6.17 1.78 16.02
N LEU A 199 6.32 2.93 16.70
CA LEU A 199 7.27 3.96 16.32
C LEU A 199 8.71 3.42 16.28
N SER A 200 9.13 2.58 17.23
CA SER A 200 10.49 1.99 17.21
C SER A 200 10.69 0.96 16.09
N GLN A 201 9.62 0.29 15.63
CA GLN A 201 9.67 -0.58 14.45
C GLN A 201 9.66 0.25 13.15
N TYR A 202 8.77 1.25 13.06
CA TYR A 202 8.61 2.12 11.89
C TYR A 202 9.86 2.97 11.65
N TRP A 203 10.53 3.42 12.72
CA TRP A 203 11.83 4.08 12.71
C TRP A 203 12.87 3.33 11.85
N THR A 204 12.92 2.00 11.93
CA THR A 204 13.89 1.18 11.16
C THR A 204 13.68 1.19 9.64
N TYR A 205 12.53 1.68 9.14
CA TYR A 205 12.27 1.83 7.71
C TYR A 205 12.68 3.22 7.15
N PHE A 206 13.04 4.18 8.03
CA PHE A 206 13.28 5.59 7.67
C PHE A 206 14.63 6.15 8.18
N GLU A 207 15.54 5.33 8.73
CA GLU A 207 16.68 5.83 9.50
C GLU A 207 17.64 6.79 8.77
N SER A 208 17.83 7.97 9.37
CA SER A 208 19.17 8.59 9.45
C SER A 208 19.39 9.35 10.77
N GLY A 209 19.40 8.63 11.89
CA GLY A 209 20.14 9.02 13.11
C GLY A 209 19.61 10.15 14.00
N GLN A 210 18.62 9.84 14.85
CA GLN A 210 18.37 10.48 16.16
C GLN A 210 17.87 9.41 17.16
N PRO A 211 17.96 9.61 18.48
CA PRO A 211 17.46 8.64 19.46
C PRO A 211 15.92 8.57 19.51
N PRO A 212 15.34 7.46 19.99
CA PRO A 212 13.89 7.32 20.11
C PRO A 212 13.29 8.32 21.11
N LEU A 213 12.12 8.88 20.76
CA LEU A 213 11.37 9.83 21.59
C LEU A 213 10.52 9.12 22.67
N ASP A 214 10.10 9.92 23.65
CA ASP A 214 9.39 9.47 24.86
C ASP A 214 7.94 9.00 24.60
N VAL A 215 7.36 8.29 25.58
CA VAL A 215 6.26 7.31 25.42
C VAL A 215 4.86 7.95 25.39
N THR A 216 4.67 8.99 24.57
CA THR A 216 3.37 9.50 24.09
C THR A 216 3.58 10.20 22.74
N PRO A 217 2.73 10.00 21.72
CA PRO A 217 2.75 10.87 20.54
C PRO A 217 2.30 12.28 20.98
N PRO A 218 3.18 13.29 20.93
CA PRO A 218 2.87 14.60 21.49
C PRO A 218 1.95 15.38 20.54
N SER A 219 1.40 16.51 21.02
CA SER A 219 0.57 17.39 20.19
C SER A 219 1.35 18.24 19.17
N ASP A 220 2.67 18.09 19.12
CA ASP A 220 3.62 18.87 18.31
C ASP A 220 4.47 17.99 17.36
N VAL A 221 3.89 16.91 16.82
CA VAL A 221 4.52 16.09 15.74
C VAL A 221 4.78 16.97 14.51
N THR A 222 6.00 17.47 14.42
CA THR A 222 6.42 18.52 13.45
C THR A 222 7.21 17.96 12.27
N GLU A 223 7.87 16.82 12.42
CA GLU A 223 8.60 16.16 11.33
C GLU A 223 7.67 15.30 10.46
N TRP A 224 7.76 15.46 9.13
CA TRP A 224 6.85 14.82 8.18
C TRP A 224 6.80 13.30 8.30
N TRP A 225 7.94 12.64 8.52
CA TRP A 225 8.03 11.18 8.57
C TRP A 225 7.50 10.62 9.90
N LYS A 226 7.56 11.38 11.00
CA LYS A 226 6.89 11.04 12.26
C LYS A 226 5.38 11.13 12.11
N ALA A 227 4.90 12.15 11.39
CA ALA A 227 3.49 12.25 11.05
C ALA A 227 3.04 11.13 10.10
N ALA A 228 3.84 10.79 9.08
CA ALA A 228 3.60 9.63 8.21
C ALA A 228 3.47 8.33 9.01
N ALA A 229 4.37 8.09 9.96
CA ALA A 229 4.34 6.93 10.87
C ALA A 229 3.05 6.87 11.71
N MET A 230 2.56 8.02 12.17
CA MET A 230 1.34 8.07 12.98
C MET A 230 0.07 7.98 12.14
N ILE A 231 0.08 8.45 10.89
CA ILE A 231 -1.01 8.23 9.92
C ILE A 231 -1.07 6.74 9.53
N ASP A 232 0.06 6.13 9.16
CA ASP A 232 0.16 4.71 8.85
C ASP A 232 -0.32 3.83 10.03
N TRP A 233 0.15 4.12 11.25
CA TRP A 233 -0.33 3.43 12.45
C TRP A 233 -1.86 3.55 12.65
N LEU A 234 -2.43 4.73 12.42
CA LEU A 234 -3.87 4.96 12.56
C LEU A 234 -4.70 4.26 11.47
N MET A 235 -4.15 4.13 10.25
CA MET A 235 -4.74 3.39 9.14
C MET A 235 -4.70 1.88 9.39
N GLU A 236 -3.58 1.34 9.86
CA GLU A 236 -3.41 -0.09 10.17
C GLU A 236 -4.11 -0.53 11.47
N ALA A 237 -4.38 0.40 12.39
CA ALA A 237 -5.01 0.08 13.66
C ALA A 237 -6.37 -0.62 13.46
N PRO A 238 -6.68 -1.70 14.20
CA PRO A 238 -7.95 -2.42 14.05
C PRO A 238 -9.19 -1.51 14.18
N ALA A 239 -10.19 -1.75 13.33
CA ALA A 239 -11.46 -1.03 13.36
C ALA A 239 -12.10 -1.11 14.76
N LYS A 240 -12.41 0.06 15.35
CA LYS A 240 -12.84 0.16 16.75
C LYS A 240 -14.30 -0.22 16.99
N ILE A 241 -15.14 -0.27 15.95
CA ILE A 241 -16.54 -0.72 16.04
C ILE A 241 -16.74 -2.04 15.30
N LYS A 242 -17.36 -3.02 15.95
CA LYS A 242 -17.80 -4.26 15.30
C LYS A 242 -19.23 -4.10 14.77
N CYS A 243 -19.36 -3.60 13.54
CA CYS A 243 -20.63 -3.70 12.81
C CYS A 243 -20.85 -5.16 12.37
N GLN A 244 -21.98 -5.76 12.78
CA GLN A 244 -22.32 -7.15 12.45
C GLN A 244 -22.88 -7.23 11.03
N HIS A 245 -23.90 -6.42 10.72
CA HIS A 245 -24.53 -6.37 9.40
C HIS A 245 -23.81 -5.36 8.51
N ARG A 246 -22.63 -5.73 7.98
CA ARG A 246 -21.94 -4.96 6.93
C ARG A 246 -22.44 -5.45 5.56
N GLN A 247 -23.10 -4.58 4.80
CA GLN A 247 -23.63 -4.89 3.48
C GLN A 247 -22.67 -4.43 2.37
N PRO A 248 -22.28 -5.30 1.42
CA PRO A 248 -21.52 -4.88 0.24
C PRO A 248 -22.40 -4.06 -0.71
N MET A 249 -21.83 -2.96 -1.20
CA MET A 249 -22.39 -2.03 -2.16
C MET A 249 -21.26 -1.73 -3.16
N GLY A 250 -21.19 -2.48 -4.25
CA GLY A 250 -20.01 -2.49 -5.12
C GLY A 250 -18.74 -2.89 -4.37
N ASN A 251 -17.69 -2.09 -4.52
CA ASN A 251 -16.41 -2.19 -3.81
C ASN A 251 -16.43 -1.63 -2.37
N TRP A 252 -17.54 -1.09 -1.87
CA TRP A 252 -17.64 -0.53 -0.50
C TRP A 252 -18.57 -1.34 0.40
N MET A 253 -18.39 -1.22 1.72
CA MET A 253 -19.17 -1.93 2.75
C MET A 253 -19.90 -0.91 3.62
N VAL A 254 -21.23 -0.87 3.59
CA VAL A 254 -22.07 -0.01 4.45
C VAL A 254 -22.39 -0.72 5.77
N CYS A 255 -22.40 -0.02 6.90
CA CYS A 255 -22.90 -0.57 8.16
C CYS A 255 -24.42 -0.46 8.24
N MET A 256 -25.13 -1.58 8.43
CA MET A 256 -26.60 -1.60 8.53
C MET A 256 -27.11 -1.74 9.97
N ASP A 257 -26.21 -1.89 10.95
CA ASP A 257 -26.58 -1.94 12.38
C ASP A 257 -27.18 -0.61 12.88
N PRO A 258 -28.24 -0.63 13.71
CA PRO A 258 -28.72 0.57 14.39
C PRO A 258 -27.66 1.19 15.31
N PRO A 259 -27.57 2.53 15.45
CA PRO A 259 -28.43 3.56 14.85
C PRO A 259 -28.00 3.99 13.42
N TYR A 260 -27.01 3.31 12.83
CA TYR A 260 -26.36 3.73 11.58
C TYR A 260 -27.07 3.23 10.31
N THR A 261 -28.03 2.31 10.45
CA THR A 261 -28.86 1.72 9.39
C THR A 261 -29.29 2.74 8.32
N VAL A 262 -28.87 2.51 7.08
CA VAL A 262 -29.32 3.27 5.91
C VAL A 262 -30.60 2.62 5.36
N LYS A 263 -31.62 3.43 5.10
CA LYS A 263 -32.90 3.00 4.49
C LYS A 263 -33.67 4.20 3.92
N PRO A 264 -34.56 4.01 2.94
CA PRO A 264 -35.35 5.11 2.39
C PRO A 264 -36.26 5.82 3.41
N PRO A 265 -36.46 7.15 3.30
CA PRO A 265 -35.72 8.06 2.43
C PRO A 265 -34.29 8.28 2.97
N CYS A 266 -33.30 8.10 2.11
CA CYS A 266 -31.88 8.26 2.41
C CYS A 266 -31.16 9.04 1.32
N LEU A 267 -30.14 9.82 1.68
CA LEU A 267 -29.33 10.62 0.74
C LEU A 267 -27.87 10.15 0.76
N VAL A 268 -27.31 9.93 -0.43
CA VAL A 268 -25.96 9.39 -0.63
C VAL A 268 -25.19 10.26 -1.62
N TYR A 269 -24.01 10.74 -1.24
CA TYR A 269 -23.08 11.41 -2.15
C TYR A 269 -21.85 10.54 -2.36
N SER A 270 -21.41 10.38 -3.61
CA SER A 270 -20.28 9.57 -4.02
C SER A 270 -19.33 10.40 -4.88
N PHE A 271 -18.11 10.63 -4.41
CA PHE A 271 -17.08 11.38 -5.13
C PHE A 271 -15.95 10.44 -5.58
N GLY A 272 -15.43 10.70 -6.79
CA GLY A 272 -14.49 9.83 -7.51
C GLY A 272 -15.22 8.59 -8.01
N ILE A 273 -15.58 8.58 -9.28
CA ILE A 273 -16.34 7.48 -9.87
C ILE A 273 -15.45 6.65 -10.79
N ALA A 274 -14.55 7.29 -11.55
CA ALA A 274 -13.61 6.61 -12.46
C ALA A 274 -14.29 5.58 -13.41
N PHE A 275 -15.57 5.82 -13.73
CA PHE A 275 -16.51 4.92 -14.43
C PHE A 275 -16.98 3.65 -13.67
N ASP A 276 -16.54 3.39 -12.44
CA ASP A 276 -17.14 2.37 -11.55
C ASP A 276 -18.29 2.96 -10.71
N PHE A 277 -19.51 2.71 -11.17
CA PHE A 277 -20.75 3.08 -10.47
C PHE A 277 -21.31 1.93 -9.59
N SER A 278 -20.55 0.86 -9.31
CA SER A 278 -21.08 -0.33 -8.63
C SER A 278 -21.56 -0.05 -7.20
N PHE A 279 -20.94 0.90 -6.49
CA PHE A 279 -21.42 1.43 -5.22
C PHE A 279 -22.71 2.24 -5.41
N ASP A 280 -22.67 3.23 -6.31
CA ASP A 280 -23.75 4.16 -6.58
C ASP A 280 -25.05 3.49 -7.02
N ASP A 281 -24.98 2.55 -7.97
CA ASP A 281 -26.13 1.78 -8.44
C ASP A 281 -26.67 0.85 -7.34
N ALA A 282 -25.82 0.30 -6.46
CA ALA A 282 -26.25 -0.52 -5.33
C ALA A 282 -26.98 0.30 -4.25
N MET A 283 -26.51 1.52 -3.98
CA MET A 283 -27.20 2.46 -3.09
C MET A 283 -28.52 2.97 -3.69
N GLY A 284 -28.56 3.19 -5.01
CA GLY A 284 -29.79 3.49 -5.74
C GLY A 284 -30.78 2.33 -5.74
N ALA A 285 -30.31 1.09 -5.83
CA ALA A 285 -31.14 -0.12 -5.83
C ALA A 285 -31.84 -0.39 -4.48
N ILE A 286 -31.29 0.07 -3.35
CA ILE A 286 -31.98 0.04 -2.04
C ILE A 286 -32.94 1.23 -1.84
N GLY A 287 -33.09 2.11 -2.83
CA GLY A 287 -34.02 3.25 -2.79
C GLY A 287 -33.47 4.52 -2.14
N CYS A 288 -32.15 4.67 -1.99
CA CYS A 288 -31.57 5.96 -1.64
C CYS A 288 -31.48 6.88 -2.86
N GLU A 289 -31.59 8.17 -2.61
CA GLU A 289 -31.28 9.23 -3.57
C GLU A 289 -29.76 9.39 -3.63
N VAL A 290 -29.15 9.17 -4.80
CA VAL A 290 -27.70 9.11 -4.98
C VAL A 290 -27.23 10.17 -5.95
N HIS A 291 -26.19 10.91 -5.55
CA HIS A 291 -25.48 11.85 -6.40
C HIS A 291 -24.03 11.40 -6.57
N SER A 292 -23.68 11.06 -7.81
CA SER A 292 -22.35 10.62 -8.25
C SER A 292 -21.58 11.81 -8.82
N PHE A 293 -20.33 12.01 -8.44
CA PHE A 293 -19.57 13.21 -8.75
C PHE A 293 -18.16 12.90 -9.27
N ASP A 294 -17.86 13.25 -10.51
CA ASP A 294 -16.51 13.10 -11.09
C ASP A 294 -16.22 14.15 -12.18
N PRO A 295 -15.26 15.08 -11.96
CA PRO A 295 -14.90 16.09 -12.95
C PRO A 295 -13.90 15.59 -14.01
N SER A 296 -13.25 14.43 -13.78
CA SER A 296 -12.24 13.85 -14.67
C SER A 296 -12.88 13.07 -15.83
N MET A 297 -14.09 12.56 -15.59
CA MET A 297 -14.87 11.79 -16.56
C MET A 297 -15.30 12.64 -17.76
N LYS A 298 -15.23 12.04 -18.95
CA LYS A 298 -15.68 12.64 -20.22
C LYS A 298 -17.19 12.47 -20.43
N THR A 299 -17.94 12.79 -19.38
CA THR A 299 -19.38 12.56 -19.27
C THR A 299 -20.00 13.82 -18.70
N GLU A 300 -21.06 14.34 -19.30
CA GLU A 300 -21.79 15.50 -18.75
C GLU A 300 -22.85 15.05 -17.72
N ASP A 301 -23.42 16.02 -17.00
CA ASP A 301 -24.49 15.80 -16.01
C ASP A 301 -25.67 15.04 -16.62
N HIS A 302 -26.10 13.95 -15.99
CA HIS A 302 -27.22 13.14 -16.46
C HIS A 302 -27.87 12.31 -15.34
N LYS A 303 -29.18 12.04 -15.49
CA LYS A 303 -29.86 11.02 -14.71
C LYS A 303 -29.37 9.64 -15.19
N ARG A 304 -28.69 8.88 -14.31
CA ARG A 304 -28.11 7.56 -14.63
C ARG A 304 -29.17 6.46 -14.56
N ASN A 305 -29.97 6.48 -13.50
CA ASN A 305 -31.14 5.61 -13.31
C ASN A 305 -32.17 6.37 -12.46
N ASP A 306 -33.28 5.74 -12.04
CA ASP A 306 -34.34 6.48 -11.34
C ASP A 306 -33.94 7.15 -10.02
N ASN A 307 -32.91 6.61 -9.35
CA ASN A 307 -32.44 7.05 -8.04
C ASN A 307 -31.02 7.65 -8.07
N VAL A 308 -30.24 7.45 -9.14
CA VAL A 308 -28.84 7.92 -9.27
C VAL A 308 -28.72 9.02 -10.33
N THR A 309 -28.14 10.16 -9.95
CA THR A 309 -27.80 11.27 -10.85
C THR A 309 -26.30 11.52 -10.84
N PHE A 310 -25.68 11.60 -12.02
CA PHE A 310 -24.26 11.93 -12.18
C PHE A 310 -24.05 13.42 -12.47
N HIS A 311 -22.99 13.99 -11.88
CA HIS A 311 -22.59 15.39 -11.98
C HIS A 311 -21.09 15.48 -12.33
N LYS A 312 -20.74 16.27 -13.32
CA LYS A 312 -19.37 16.51 -13.78
C LYS A 312 -18.67 17.58 -12.95
N LEU A 313 -18.64 17.35 -11.65
CA LEU A 313 -18.32 18.34 -10.62
C LEU A 313 -17.35 17.74 -9.60
N GLY A 314 -16.27 18.46 -9.28
CA GLY A 314 -15.31 18.04 -8.26
C GLY A 314 -15.67 18.51 -6.86
N LEU A 315 -15.21 17.77 -5.86
CA LEU A 315 -15.20 18.18 -4.46
C LEU A 315 -13.82 18.74 -4.09
N SER A 316 -13.80 19.80 -3.29
CA SER A 316 -12.56 20.37 -2.76
C SER A 316 -12.81 21.12 -1.46
N GLY A 317 -11.75 21.48 -0.73
CA GLY A 317 -11.81 22.40 0.41
C GLY A 317 -12.02 23.87 0.00
N VAL A 318 -12.17 24.16 -1.29
CA VAL A 318 -12.49 25.48 -1.86
C VAL A 318 -13.50 25.36 -3.00
N THR A 319 -14.23 26.44 -3.28
CA THR A 319 -15.08 26.53 -4.49
C THR A 319 -14.36 27.33 -5.58
N SER A 320 -14.27 26.78 -6.79
CA SER A 320 -13.61 27.42 -7.95
C SER A 320 -14.10 26.83 -9.28
N SER A 321 -14.36 27.68 -10.28
CA SER A 321 -14.64 27.28 -11.67
C SER A 321 -13.37 27.14 -12.54
N ASN A 322 -12.19 27.41 -11.96
CA ASN A 322 -10.89 27.39 -12.66
C ASN A 322 -9.86 26.56 -11.88
N PHE A 323 -10.29 25.41 -11.35
CA PHE A 323 -9.41 24.51 -10.61
C PHE A 323 -8.52 23.74 -11.60
N THR A 324 -7.19 23.84 -11.46
CA THR A 324 -6.28 23.05 -12.30
C THR A 324 -6.08 21.69 -11.66
N ALA A 325 -6.47 20.63 -12.37
CA ALA A 325 -6.31 19.26 -11.91
C ALA A 325 -4.82 18.88 -11.74
N ARG A 326 -4.52 18.04 -10.73
CA ARG A 326 -3.25 17.29 -10.67
C ARG A 326 -3.12 16.38 -11.90
N ARG A 327 -1.91 15.89 -12.20
CA ARG A 327 -1.69 14.87 -13.24
C ARG A 327 -1.28 13.55 -12.60
N ASP A 328 -1.94 12.48 -13.01
CA ASP A 328 -1.95 11.21 -12.26
C ASP A 328 -2.36 10.01 -13.18
N SER A 329 -2.92 8.97 -12.59
CA SER A 329 -3.49 7.77 -13.21
C SER A 329 -4.57 8.08 -14.27
N TYR A 330 -5.40 9.08 -14.03
CA TYR A 330 -6.61 9.41 -14.80
C TYR A 330 -6.43 10.71 -15.59
N VAL A 331 -5.74 11.69 -15.01
CA VAL A 331 -5.54 13.02 -15.59
C VAL A 331 -4.22 13.11 -16.37
N LYS A 332 -4.23 12.69 -17.64
CA LYS A 332 -3.03 12.66 -18.50
C LYS A 332 -2.61 14.01 -19.12
N GLY A 333 -3.50 15.00 -19.12
CA GLY A 333 -3.26 16.33 -19.72
C GLY A 333 -3.73 17.45 -18.80
N LYS A 334 -3.48 18.71 -19.16
CA LYS A 334 -4.03 19.84 -18.40
C LYS A 334 -5.55 19.83 -18.50
N GLN A 335 -6.23 19.61 -17.39
CA GLN A 335 -7.67 19.81 -17.26
C GLN A 335 -7.95 21.01 -16.34
N ILE A 336 -9.04 21.72 -16.62
CA ILE A 336 -9.61 22.74 -15.75
C ILE A 336 -10.99 22.25 -15.34
N TRP A 337 -11.26 22.25 -14.04
CA TRP A 337 -12.48 21.73 -13.44
C TRP A 337 -13.25 22.81 -12.71
N THR A 338 -14.57 22.63 -12.63
CA THR A 338 -15.36 23.24 -11.56
C THR A 338 -15.30 22.33 -10.35
N VAL A 339 -14.92 22.90 -9.21
CA VAL A 339 -14.94 22.23 -7.90
C VAL A 339 -15.72 23.08 -6.90
N LYS A 340 -16.37 22.42 -5.94
CA LYS A 340 -17.16 23.07 -4.88
C LYS A 340 -16.86 22.44 -3.53
N THR A 341 -17.08 23.19 -2.45
CA THR A 341 -17.13 22.64 -1.09
C THR A 341 -18.49 21.98 -0.83
N LEU A 342 -18.53 20.98 0.05
CA LEU A 342 -19.72 20.12 0.23
C LEU A 342 -20.99 20.90 0.60
N ASP A 343 -20.86 21.95 1.42
CA ASP A 343 -21.95 22.87 1.77
C ASP A 343 -22.57 23.56 0.55
N VAL A 344 -21.73 23.98 -0.40
CA VAL A 344 -22.21 24.59 -1.67
C VAL A 344 -22.86 23.53 -2.56
N ILE A 345 -22.31 22.31 -2.63
CA ILE A 345 -22.93 21.20 -3.38
C ILE A 345 -24.30 20.80 -2.77
N MET A 346 -24.40 20.75 -1.43
CA MET A 346 -25.67 20.52 -0.76
C MET A 346 -26.65 21.66 -1.00
N LYS A 347 -26.20 22.92 -1.00
CA LYS A 347 -27.04 24.08 -1.33
C LYS A 347 -27.58 24.05 -2.75
N ASP A 348 -26.71 23.85 -3.74
CA ASP A 348 -27.08 23.88 -5.16
C ASP A 348 -28.07 22.77 -5.54
N LEU A 349 -28.05 21.65 -4.80
CA LEU A 349 -28.99 20.53 -4.96
C LEU A 349 -30.23 20.63 -4.04
N GLY A 350 -30.40 21.70 -3.25
CA GLY A 350 -31.56 21.87 -2.37
C GLY A 350 -31.53 21.02 -1.09
N HIS A 351 -30.35 20.54 -0.69
CA HIS A 351 -30.10 19.60 0.40
C HIS A 351 -29.58 20.24 1.69
N GLU A 352 -29.61 21.58 1.80
CA GLU A 352 -29.34 22.30 3.05
C GLU A 352 -30.21 21.73 4.20
N GLY A 353 -29.57 21.35 5.30
CA GLY A 353 -30.23 20.75 6.46
C GLY A 353 -30.58 19.26 6.35
N ARG A 354 -30.48 18.62 5.17
CA ARG A 354 -30.61 17.16 5.05
C ARG A 354 -29.42 16.45 5.73
N THR A 355 -29.68 15.23 6.20
CA THR A 355 -28.64 14.25 6.54
C THR A 355 -28.07 13.64 5.27
N LEU A 356 -26.75 13.50 5.19
CA LEU A 356 -26.07 12.57 4.29
C LEU A 356 -25.93 11.24 5.04
N ASP A 357 -26.67 10.22 4.62
CA ASP A 357 -26.66 8.91 5.26
C ASP A 357 -25.37 8.14 4.97
N VAL A 358 -24.85 8.30 3.75
CA VAL A 358 -23.49 7.89 3.37
C VAL A 358 -22.85 8.99 2.53
N LEU A 359 -21.64 9.38 2.89
CA LEU A 359 -20.72 10.14 2.05
C LEU A 359 -19.56 9.23 1.68
N LYS A 360 -19.33 8.96 0.39
CA LYS A 360 -18.09 8.36 -0.14
C LYS A 360 -17.23 9.46 -0.75
N ILE A 361 -15.95 9.49 -0.37
CA ILE A 361 -14.93 10.32 -0.99
C ILE A 361 -13.73 9.45 -1.34
N ASP A 362 -13.42 9.43 -2.63
CA ASP A 362 -12.15 9.06 -3.24
C ASP A 362 -11.86 10.21 -4.22
N VAL A 363 -10.78 10.99 -4.03
CA VAL A 363 -10.50 12.18 -4.86
C VAL A 363 -9.00 12.43 -5.07
N GLU A 364 -8.21 11.35 -5.23
CA GLU A 364 -6.81 11.40 -5.64
C GLU A 364 -5.93 12.41 -4.85
N GLY A 365 -6.06 12.42 -3.52
CA GLY A 365 -5.24 13.24 -2.61
C GLY A 365 -5.83 14.60 -2.25
N HIS A 366 -7.08 14.87 -2.63
CA HIS A 366 -7.82 16.06 -2.19
C HIS A 366 -8.67 15.82 -0.93
N GLU A 367 -8.74 14.58 -0.41
CA GLU A 367 -9.58 14.20 0.73
C GLU A 367 -9.24 15.01 1.97
N TRP A 368 -7.94 15.18 2.24
CA TRP A 368 -7.39 15.92 3.37
C TRP A 368 -7.91 17.36 3.45
N ALA A 369 -7.93 18.07 2.32
CA ALA A 369 -8.38 19.46 2.24
C ALA A 369 -9.90 19.56 2.40
N VAL A 370 -10.64 18.55 1.92
CA VAL A 370 -12.08 18.44 2.14
C VAL A 370 -12.39 18.19 3.61
N VAL A 371 -11.78 17.17 4.23
CA VAL A 371 -12.05 16.81 5.64
C VAL A 371 -11.74 17.99 6.58
N ASP A 372 -10.67 18.75 6.33
CA ASP A 372 -10.35 19.95 7.12
C ASP A 372 -11.40 21.07 6.97
N ASP A 373 -11.96 21.30 5.77
CA ASP A 373 -13.08 22.23 5.55
C ASP A 373 -14.37 21.75 6.26
N LEU A 374 -14.71 20.46 6.14
CA LEU A 374 -15.87 19.87 6.81
C LEU A 374 -15.76 19.90 8.34
N LEU A 375 -14.55 19.76 8.89
CA LEU A 375 -14.24 19.94 10.31
C LEU A 375 -14.42 21.40 10.73
N LYS A 376 -13.82 22.35 10.00
CA LYS A 376 -13.92 23.80 10.28
C LYS A 376 -15.35 24.32 10.22
N LYS A 377 -16.17 23.81 9.31
CA LYS A 377 -17.60 24.14 9.17
C LYS A 377 -18.54 23.31 10.08
N ASN A 378 -18.02 22.35 10.84
CA ASN A 378 -18.79 21.44 11.70
C ASN A 378 -19.92 20.65 10.96
N ILE A 379 -19.71 20.37 9.67
CA ILE A 379 -20.67 19.62 8.82
C ILE A 379 -20.66 18.14 9.22
N LEU A 380 -19.47 17.60 9.48
CA LEU A 380 -19.24 16.20 9.86
C LEU A 380 -20.13 15.74 11.01
N THR A 381 -20.06 16.43 12.16
CA THR A 381 -20.82 16.04 13.36
C THR A 381 -22.33 16.12 13.16
N SER A 382 -22.80 17.09 12.37
CA SER A 382 -24.17 17.59 12.40
C SER A 382 -25.02 17.27 11.17
N GLN A 383 -24.44 16.61 10.15
CA GLN A 383 -25.14 16.20 8.92
C GLN A 383 -24.70 14.85 8.35
N ILE A 384 -23.55 14.26 8.72
CA ILE A 384 -23.06 13.02 8.10
C ILE A 384 -23.21 11.84 9.07
N ARG A 385 -23.95 10.80 8.67
CA ARG A 385 -24.19 9.57 9.46
C ARG A 385 -23.08 8.53 9.30
N GLN A 386 -22.72 8.22 8.06
CA GLN A 386 -21.59 7.36 7.69
C GLN A 386 -20.68 8.07 6.69
N PHE A 387 -19.39 7.84 6.82
CA PHE A 387 -18.37 8.46 5.98
C PHE A 387 -17.38 7.39 5.53
N MET A 388 -17.10 7.38 4.24
CA MET A 388 -16.19 6.46 3.58
C MET A 388 -15.13 7.30 2.87
N LEU A 389 -13.86 7.00 3.15
CA LEU A 389 -12.71 7.75 2.66
C LEU A 389 -11.69 6.77 2.10
N GLU A 390 -11.22 7.01 0.88
CA GLU A 390 -9.97 6.43 0.38
C GLU A 390 -8.87 7.48 0.51
N TRP A 391 -8.04 7.33 1.53
CA TRP A 391 -6.97 8.31 1.81
C TRP A 391 -5.80 8.10 0.86
N HIS A 392 -5.31 9.19 0.28
CA HIS A 392 -4.14 9.16 -0.59
C HIS A 392 -2.98 9.99 -0.05
N LEU A 393 -1.81 9.37 0.07
CA LEU A 393 -0.50 10.02 0.19
C LEU A 393 0.40 9.47 -0.93
N PHE A 394 0.61 10.25 -1.98
CA PHE A 394 1.52 9.92 -3.08
C PHE A 394 2.94 10.46 -2.81
N PRO A 395 3.97 10.00 -3.55
CA PRO A 395 5.34 10.48 -3.39
C PRO A 395 5.52 12.00 -3.59
N ASP A 396 4.64 12.62 -4.38
CA ASP A 396 4.62 14.04 -4.77
C ASP A 396 3.50 14.88 -4.12
N TRP A 397 2.44 14.25 -3.60
CA TRP A 397 1.23 14.95 -3.16
C TRP A 397 0.42 14.19 -2.09
N PRO A 398 -0.10 14.84 -1.03
CA PRO A 398 0.17 16.23 -0.61
C PRO A 398 1.64 16.46 -0.24
N SER A 399 2.06 17.71 -0.10
CA SER A 399 3.46 18.00 0.30
C SER A 399 3.79 17.39 1.66
N LYS A 400 4.95 16.74 1.75
CA LYS A 400 5.47 16.09 2.97
C LYS A 400 5.55 17.10 4.13
N ASP A 401 5.93 18.35 3.87
CA ASP A 401 5.98 19.42 4.89
C ASP A 401 4.63 19.66 5.60
N GLY A 402 3.51 19.32 4.95
CA GLY A 402 2.17 19.44 5.52
C GLY A 402 1.69 18.23 6.34
N TYR A 403 2.45 17.12 6.39
CA TYR A 403 1.99 15.86 6.98
C TYR A 403 1.65 15.97 8.48
N SER A 404 2.30 16.86 9.22
CA SER A 404 1.94 17.21 10.61
C SER A 404 0.48 17.68 10.73
N GLY A 405 0.04 18.53 9.80
CA GLY A 405 -1.36 18.95 9.65
C GLY A 405 -2.27 17.82 9.19
N LEU A 406 -1.82 16.93 8.30
CA LEU A 406 -2.61 15.76 7.85
C LEU A 406 -2.89 14.79 9.02
N TYR A 407 -1.89 14.54 9.86
CA TYR A 407 -2.03 13.75 11.08
C TYR A 407 -3.06 14.38 12.02
N ASP A 408 -3.00 15.70 12.25
CA ASP A 408 -4.00 16.39 13.08
C ASP A 408 -5.41 16.42 12.44
N ILE A 409 -5.54 16.50 11.11
CA ILE A 409 -6.83 16.39 10.41
C ILE A 409 -7.45 15.01 10.68
N TYR A 410 -6.69 13.92 10.53
CA TYR A 410 -7.17 12.58 10.88
C TYR A 410 -7.54 12.50 12.36
N ARG A 411 -6.69 13.03 13.25
CA ARG A 411 -6.90 13.04 14.71
C ARG A 411 -8.17 13.82 15.09
N ARG A 412 -8.45 14.97 14.47
CA ARG A 412 -9.69 15.75 14.64
C ARG A 412 -10.91 15.05 14.07
N LEU A 413 -10.79 14.29 12.98
CA LEU A 413 -11.87 13.44 12.47
C LEU A 413 -12.28 12.37 13.51
N LYS A 414 -11.31 11.77 14.21
CA LYS A 414 -11.60 10.89 15.37
C LYS A 414 -12.34 11.62 16.47
N GLU A 415 -11.87 12.82 16.84
CA GLU A 415 -12.47 13.63 17.91
C GLU A 415 -13.88 14.12 17.56
N ALA A 416 -14.18 14.33 16.27
CA ALA A 416 -15.53 14.59 15.76
C ALA A 416 -16.50 13.39 15.87
N GLY A 417 -16.02 12.20 16.27
CA GLY A 417 -16.84 11.01 16.54
C GLY A 417 -16.75 9.92 15.47
N PHE A 418 -16.02 10.17 14.37
CA PHE A 418 -15.94 9.23 13.25
C PHE A 418 -15.07 8.03 13.63
N THR A 419 -15.70 6.86 13.69
CA THR A 419 -15.10 5.63 14.23
C THR A 419 -15.24 4.49 13.23
N GLU A 420 -14.13 3.84 12.92
CA GLU A 420 -14.03 2.84 11.85
C GLU A 420 -14.74 1.56 12.26
N TYR A 421 -15.55 1.02 11.36
CA TYR A 421 -16.15 -0.31 11.47
C TYR A 421 -15.65 -1.30 10.41
N SER A 422 -14.97 -0.79 9.39
CA SER A 422 -14.30 -1.58 8.36
C SER A 422 -13.14 -0.76 7.79
N LYS A 423 -12.06 -1.44 7.41
CA LYS A 423 -10.85 -0.84 6.84
C LYS A 423 -10.34 -1.70 5.69
N HIS A 424 -9.56 -1.12 4.78
CA HIS A 424 -8.78 -1.84 3.79
C HIS A 424 -7.44 -1.13 3.61
N ALA A 425 -6.33 -1.88 3.63
CA ALA A 425 -4.99 -1.36 3.45
C ALA A 425 -4.49 -1.69 2.05
N HIS A 426 -3.98 -0.69 1.32
CA HIS A 426 -3.45 -0.86 -0.04
C HIS A 426 -1.92 -1.04 -0.02
N PRO A 427 -1.30 -1.44 -1.15
CA PRO A 427 0.15 -1.55 -1.27
C PRO A 427 0.87 -0.20 -1.03
N ARG A 428 1.47 -0.07 0.17
CA ARG A 428 2.31 1.07 0.58
C ARG A 428 3.79 0.86 0.27
N ASN A 429 4.52 1.97 0.19
CA ASN A 429 5.98 2.00 0.09
C ASN A 429 6.54 2.94 1.16
N LEU A 430 7.41 2.42 2.02
CA LEU A 430 8.00 3.18 3.13
C LEU A 430 9.35 3.82 2.78
N ASN A 431 9.90 3.61 1.58
CA ASN A 431 11.10 4.29 1.12
C ASN A 431 10.86 5.82 1.03
N PRO A 432 11.67 6.69 1.67
CA PRO A 432 11.40 8.13 1.76
C PRO A 432 11.22 8.86 0.40
N ASP A 433 12.01 8.50 -0.62
CA ASP A 433 11.98 9.12 -1.94
C ASP A 433 10.73 8.74 -2.73
N LYS A 434 10.27 7.50 -2.54
CA LYS A 434 9.13 6.90 -3.25
C LYS A 434 7.94 6.61 -2.32
N PHE A 435 7.84 7.34 -1.22
CA PHE A 435 6.86 7.10 -0.16
C PHE A 435 5.44 7.14 -0.72
N ASN A 436 4.67 6.07 -0.54
CA ASN A 436 3.24 6.08 -0.80
C ASN A 436 2.49 5.34 0.30
N LEU A 437 1.31 5.85 0.66
CA LEU A 437 0.39 5.21 1.58
C LEU A 437 -1.04 5.47 1.09
N GLN A 438 -1.87 4.42 1.10
CA GLN A 438 -3.25 4.47 0.67
C GLN A 438 -4.08 3.50 1.52
N ALA A 439 -5.26 3.92 1.97
CA ALA A 439 -6.11 3.14 2.85
C ALA A 439 -7.59 3.56 2.75
N ASP A 440 -8.48 2.58 2.70
CA ASP A 440 -9.91 2.81 2.88
C ASP A 440 -10.24 2.83 4.37
N ASP A 441 -10.82 3.91 4.87
CA ASP A 441 -11.52 3.94 6.16
C ASP A 441 -13.03 4.07 5.96
N ARG A 442 -13.80 3.19 6.61
CA ARG A 442 -15.26 3.21 6.60
C ARG A 442 -15.75 3.47 8.02
N PHE A 443 -16.19 4.71 8.25
CA PHE A 443 -16.54 5.29 9.55
C PHE A 443 -18.06 5.36 9.77
N VAL A 444 -18.49 5.14 11.01
CA VAL A 444 -19.77 5.63 11.52
C VAL A 444 -19.54 6.85 12.42
N ASN A 445 -20.45 7.83 12.37
CA ASN A 445 -20.41 8.99 13.26
C ASN A 445 -21.05 8.63 14.61
N THR A 446 -20.23 8.31 15.61
CA THR A 446 -20.69 7.94 16.97
C THR A 446 -21.29 9.11 17.76
N LYS A 447 -21.11 10.34 17.27
CA LYS A 447 -21.67 11.58 17.83
C LYS A 447 -22.81 12.13 16.98
N PHE A 448 -23.35 11.35 16.04
CA PHE A 448 -24.42 11.80 15.15
C PHE A 448 -25.70 12.10 15.91
N THR A 449 -25.99 13.38 16.06
CA THR A 449 -27.28 13.90 16.51
C THR A 449 -28.10 14.31 15.29
N PRO A 450 -29.19 13.60 14.94
CA PRO A 450 -30.17 14.12 13.99
C PRO A 450 -30.66 15.51 14.42
N ARG A 451 -30.90 16.38 13.43
CA ARG A 451 -31.55 17.69 13.64
C ARG A 451 -33.07 17.55 13.64
#